data_AF-A0A1F3CMH4-F1
#
_entry.id   AF-A0A1F3CMH4-F1
#
_cell.length_a   1.000
_cell.length_b   1.000
_cell.length_c   1.000
_cell.angle_alpha   90.00
_cell.angle_beta   90.00
_cell.angle_gamma   90.00
#
_symmetry.space_group_name_H-M   'P 1'
#
loop_
_entity.id
_entity.type
_entity.pdbx_description
1 polymer ?
#
loop_
_entity_poly.entity_id
_entity_poly.type
_entity_poly.pdbx_seq_one_letter_code
_entity_poly.pdbx_strand_id
1 'polypeptide(L)'
;MVSCRKTENNCLWAIETSGIDARIGGYYNHTSNSFPYDSLQIHLEFTTKYLPHDKCNEPYDSILGKIKEIYVITKNLYNANYNSNDTINNIIKIRYYNSITNSLTSDFTPLNNFIQNNPNSTYYIQMFLSEPPSEISSQSFIITYKEDNGKIYIDSTDTMIISY
;
A
#
# COMPACT_ATOMS: atom_id res chain seq x y z
N MET A 1 -9.13 -40.05 2.67
CA MET A 1 -8.60 -38.67 2.67
C MET A 1 -9.36 -37.87 1.63
N VAL A 2 -10.27 -37.01 2.07
CA VAL A 2 -11.09 -36.19 1.16
C VAL A 2 -10.28 -34.95 0.80
N SER A 3 -9.90 -34.85 -0.47
CA SER A 3 -9.27 -33.69 -1.09
C SER A 3 -10.24 -32.51 -1.03
N CYS A 4 -10.00 -31.56 -0.14
CA CYS A 4 -10.66 -30.25 -0.20
C CYS A 4 -9.93 -29.39 -1.23
N ARG A 5 -10.22 -29.60 -2.52
CA ARG A 5 -10.15 -28.50 -3.48
C ARG A 5 -11.38 -27.62 -3.25
N LYS A 6 -11.33 -26.74 -2.24
CA LYS A 6 -12.35 -25.72 -2.08
C LYS A 6 -12.00 -24.53 -2.97
N THR A 7 -12.95 -24.18 -3.83
CA THR A 7 -12.97 -22.93 -4.60
C THR A 7 -12.88 -21.72 -3.66
N GLU A 8 -12.31 -20.61 -4.13
CA GLU A 8 -12.08 -19.35 -3.38
C GLU A 8 -13.29 -18.85 -2.55
N ASN A 9 -14.51 -19.30 -2.87
CA ASN A 9 -15.75 -18.87 -2.23
C ASN A 9 -16.11 -19.59 -0.91
N ASN A 10 -15.39 -20.63 -0.49
CA ASN A 10 -15.79 -21.49 0.65
C ASN A 10 -14.81 -21.48 1.85
N CYS A 11 -13.86 -20.55 1.88
CA CYS A 11 -12.98 -20.34 3.03
C CYS A 11 -13.49 -19.18 3.87
N LEU A 12 -13.80 -19.44 5.14
CA LEU A 12 -14.02 -18.39 6.13
C LEU A 12 -12.65 -17.78 6.47
N TRP A 13 -12.53 -16.45 6.34
CA TRP A 13 -11.31 -15.71 6.64
C TRP A 13 -10.90 -15.90 8.12
N ALA A 14 -9.62 -16.18 8.39
CA ALA A 14 -9.12 -16.31 9.77
C ALA A 14 -8.70 -14.96 10.39
N ILE A 15 -8.46 -13.95 9.55
CA ILE A 15 -8.04 -12.61 9.90
C ILE A 15 -8.76 -11.59 9.01
N GLU A 16 -9.07 -10.42 9.57
CA GLU A 16 -9.59 -9.28 8.79
C GLU A 16 -8.79 -8.00 9.05
N THR A 17 -8.75 -7.12 8.06
CA THR A 17 -8.12 -5.80 8.20
C THR A 17 -8.88 -5.02 9.28
N SER A 18 -8.13 -4.41 10.19
CA SER A 18 -8.69 -3.56 11.26
C SER A 18 -8.34 -2.08 11.08
N GLY A 19 -7.36 -1.77 10.22
CA GLY A 19 -6.87 -0.42 9.99
C GLY A 19 -5.68 -0.40 9.05
N ILE A 20 -5.24 0.80 8.71
CA ILE A 20 -4.02 1.06 7.95
C ILE A 20 -3.16 2.07 8.74
N ASP A 21 -1.84 1.98 8.59
CA ASP A 21 -0.85 2.92 9.11
C ASP A 21 0.00 3.41 7.93
N ALA A 22 -0.08 4.70 7.64
CA ALA A 22 0.60 5.34 6.53
C ALA A 22 1.74 6.23 7.04
N ARG A 23 2.96 5.92 6.62
CA ARG A 23 4.16 6.68 7.00
C ARG A 23 4.88 7.23 5.78
N ILE A 24 5.42 8.43 5.91
CA ILE A 24 6.26 9.04 4.90
C ILE A 24 7.72 8.87 5.28
N GLY A 25 8.57 8.60 4.30
CA GLY A 25 10.01 8.49 4.50
C GLY A 25 10.75 8.75 3.21
N GLY A 26 12.06 8.87 3.28
CA GLY A 26 12.88 9.03 2.07
C GLY A 26 13.73 7.79 1.79
N TYR A 27 13.97 7.55 0.51
CA TYR A 27 14.85 6.48 0.05
C TYR A 27 16.26 7.01 -0.19
N TYR A 28 17.27 6.33 0.35
CA TYR A 28 18.66 6.53 -0.02
C TYR A 28 19.08 5.42 -0.97
N ASN A 29 19.37 5.75 -2.23
CA ASN A 29 20.08 4.83 -3.09
C ASN A 29 21.59 5.03 -2.87
N HIS A 30 22.25 4.05 -2.26
CA HIS A 30 23.68 4.12 -1.91
C HIS A 30 24.65 4.24 -3.10
N THR A 31 24.14 4.41 -4.34
CA THR A 31 24.95 4.56 -5.55
C THR A 31 25.15 6.01 -6.01
N SER A 32 24.53 7.01 -5.36
CA SER A 32 24.62 8.42 -5.77
C SER A 32 25.12 9.30 -4.60
N ASN A 33 26.17 10.10 -4.84
CA ASN A 33 26.81 11.00 -3.85
C ASN A 33 26.11 12.38 -3.77
N SER A 34 24.81 12.48 -4.05
CA SER A 34 24.13 13.77 -4.15
C SER A 34 22.75 13.81 -3.48
N PHE A 35 22.68 14.62 -2.41
CA PHE A 35 21.47 15.18 -1.75
C PHE A 35 20.60 14.20 -0.91
N PRO A 36 19.86 14.71 0.10
CA PRO A 36 19.11 13.85 1.00
C PRO A 36 17.84 13.38 0.27
N TYR A 37 17.76 12.08 0.00
CA TYR A 37 16.64 11.35 -0.60
C TYR A 37 16.54 11.40 -2.14
N ASP A 38 16.90 10.31 -2.81
CA ASP A 38 16.74 10.15 -4.27
C ASP A 38 15.26 10.00 -4.68
N SER A 39 14.37 9.60 -3.75
CA SER A 39 12.92 9.56 -3.97
C SER A 39 12.14 9.55 -2.66
N LEU A 40 10.96 10.21 -2.66
CA LEU A 40 10.00 10.16 -1.57
C LEU A 40 9.25 8.82 -1.57
N GLN A 41 9.05 8.25 -0.38
CA GLN A 41 8.32 7.01 -0.19
C GLN A 41 7.16 7.18 0.77
N ILE A 42 6.10 6.41 0.51
CA ILE A 42 4.99 6.19 1.44
C ILE A 42 4.97 4.70 1.78
N HIS A 43 4.98 4.39 3.05
CA HIS A 43 4.91 3.04 3.61
C HIS A 43 3.48 2.85 4.11
N LEU A 44 2.81 1.80 3.63
CA LEU A 44 1.44 1.47 4.04
C LEU A 44 1.46 0.09 4.69
N GLU A 45 1.25 0.07 6.00
CA GLU A 45 1.12 -1.14 6.83
C GLU A 45 -0.35 -1.42 7.14
N PHE A 46 -0.75 -2.69 7.10
CA PHE A 46 -2.12 -3.11 7.35
C PHE A 46 -2.21 -3.81 8.70
N THR A 47 -3.04 -3.29 9.60
CA THR A 47 -3.30 -3.94 10.88
C THR A 47 -4.40 -4.99 10.71
N THR A 48 -4.27 -6.09 11.44
CA THR A 48 -5.20 -7.23 11.34
C THR A 48 -5.74 -7.62 12.71
N LYS A 49 -6.93 -8.22 12.73
CA LYS A 49 -7.48 -8.88 13.90
C LYS A 49 -7.99 -10.27 13.54
N TYR A 50 -7.87 -11.18 14.51
CA TYR A 50 -8.34 -12.56 14.36
C TYR A 50 -9.87 -12.64 14.43
N LEU A 51 -10.43 -13.47 13.55
CA LEU A 51 -11.86 -13.77 13.57
C LEU A 51 -12.13 -15.00 14.46
N PRO A 52 -13.17 -14.97 15.32
CA PRO A 52 -13.36 -15.95 16.39
C PRO A 52 -14.03 -17.27 15.94
N HIS A 53 -13.95 -17.69 14.67
CA HIS A 53 -14.70 -18.84 14.15
C HIS A 53 -13.81 -19.99 13.66
N ASP A 54 -14.41 -21.20 13.64
CA ASP A 54 -13.76 -22.48 13.36
C ASP A 54 -12.86 -22.41 12.13
N LYS A 55 -11.57 -22.36 12.46
CA LYS A 55 -10.41 -22.51 11.59
C LYS A 55 -10.64 -23.65 10.59
N CYS A 56 -10.71 -23.33 9.30
CA CYS A 56 -10.54 -24.36 8.28
C CYS A 56 -9.16 -24.99 8.49
N ASN A 57 -9.10 -26.33 8.60
CA ASN A 57 -7.85 -27.07 8.71
C ASN A 57 -6.89 -26.64 7.58
N GLU A 58 -5.62 -26.53 7.95
CA GLU A 58 -4.45 -26.08 7.19
C GLU A 58 -4.45 -26.26 5.65
N PRO A 59 -3.73 -25.40 4.90
CA PRO A 59 -2.83 -24.35 5.40
C PRO A 59 -3.58 -23.05 5.73
N TYR A 60 -3.22 -22.49 6.88
CA TYR A 60 -3.75 -21.24 7.43
C TYR A 60 -3.27 -20.02 6.63
N ASP A 61 -3.74 -19.81 5.40
CA ASP A 61 -3.40 -18.61 4.64
C ASP A 61 -4.63 -18.03 3.96
N SER A 62 -5.52 -17.39 4.73
CA SER A 62 -6.51 -16.47 4.14
C SER A 62 -6.05 -15.04 4.38
N ILE A 63 -5.40 -14.51 3.36
CA ILE A 63 -5.06 -13.10 3.23
C ILE A 63 -6.35 -12.30 3.04
N LEU A 64 -6.66 -11.44 4.02
CA LEU A 64 -7.32 -10.14 3.91
C LEU A 64 -7.93 -9.80 2.53
N GLY A 65 -9.15 -10.24 2.18
CA GLY A 65 -9.95 -9.71 1.05
C GLY A 65 -9.24 -9.44 -0.31
N LYS A 66 -9.90 -8.71 -1.20
CA LYS A 66 -9.26 -8.14 -2.40
C LYS A 66 -9.16 -6.63 -2.29
N ILE A 67 -8.02 -6.08 -2.69
CA ILE A 67 -7.85 -4.64 -2.81
C ILE A 67 -8.69 -4.18 -3.99
N LYS A 68 -9.64 -3.29 -3.72
CA LYS A 68 -10.53 -2.72 -4.74
C LYS A 68 -10.06 -1.35 -5.19
N GLU A 69 -9.76 -0.46 -4.24
CA GLU A 69 -9.29 0.89 -4.51
C GLU A 69 -8.18 1.26 -3.50
N ILE A 70 -7.15 1.95 -3.99
CA ILE A 70 -6.22 2.72 -3.16
C ILE A 70 -6.15 4.09 -3.81
N TYR A 71 -6.31 5.16 -3.03
CA TYR A 71 -6.10 6.54 -3.48
C TYR A 71 -5.06 7.20 -2.58
N VAL A 72 -4.10 7.87 -3.20
CA VAL A 72 -3.13 8.71 -2.50
C VAL A 72 -3.38 10.15 -2.91
N ILE A 73 -3.70 10.97 -1.93
CA ILE A 73 -4.15 12.35 -2.10
C ILE A 73 -3.15 13.27 -1.42
N THR A 74 -2.69 14.29 -2.12
CA THR A 74 -1.77 15.30 -1.56
C THR A 74 -2.51 16.19 -0.56
N LYS A 75 -1.89 16.49 0.59
CA LYS A 75 -2.44 17.49 1.54
C LYS A 75 -1.99 18.90 1.19
N ASN A 76 -0.83 19.03 0.55
CA ASN A 76 -0.23 20.30 0.15
C ASN A 76 -0.04 20.34 -1.37
N LEU A 77 0.34 21.51 -1.90
CA LEU A 77 0.86 21.59 -3.27
C LEU A 77 2.11 20.69 -3.37
N TYR A 78 2.07 19.73 -4.28
CA TYR A 78 3.17 18.80 -4.51
C TYR A 78 4.10 19.32 -5.59
N ASN A 79 3.56 19.61 -6.77
CA ASN A 79 4.27 20.28 -7.87
C ASN A 79 3.26 21.02 -8.77
N ALA A 80 3.73 21.58 -9.89
CA ALA A 80 2.88 22.33 -10.83
C ALA A 80 1.71 21.53 -11.42
N ASN A 81 1.76 20.19 -11.39
CA ASN A 81 0.72 19.30 -11.92
C ASN A 81 -0.25 18.79 -10.84
N TYR A 82 0.11 18.89 -9.55
CA TYR A 82 -0.68 18.33 -8.45
C TYR A 82 -0.78 19.33 -7.28
N ASN A 83 -1.95 19.96 -7.18
CA ASN A 83 -2.36 20.84 -6.10
C ASN A 83 -2.71 20.06 -4.83
N SER A 84 -3.04 20.77 -3.76
CA SER A 84 -3.65 20.18 -2.56
C SER A 84 -4.98 19.51 -2.89
N ASN A 85 -5.20 18.31 -2.35
CA ASN A 85 -6.33 17.41 -2.56
C ASN A 85 -6.39 16.72 -3.93
N ASP A 86 -5.32 16.81 -4.74
CA ASP A 86 -5.22 16.05 -5.98
C ASP A 86 -4.82 14.59 -5.69
N THR A 87 -5.38 13.67 -6.48
CA THR A 87 -4.98 12.27 -6.45
C THR A 87 -3.74 12.06 -7.32
N ILE A 88 -2.71 11.40 -6.77
CA ILE A 88 -1.41 11.25 -7.42
C ILE A 88 -1.06 9.79 -7.78
N ASN A 89 -2.04 8.89 -7.82
CA ASN A 89 -1.84 7.47 -8.10
C ASN A 89 -1.04 7.18 -9.39
N ASN A 90 -1.16 8.04 -10.40
CA ASN A 90 -0.51 7.90 -11.69
C ASN A 90 1.02 8.03 -11.63
N ILE A 91 1.56 8.69 -10.60
CA ILE A 91 3.02 8.81 -10.38
C ILE A 91 3.52 7.83 -9.30
N ILE A 92 2.67 6.91 -8.84
CA ILE A 92 3.05 5.94 -7.81
C ILE A 92 3.42 4.60 -8.43
N LYS A 93 4.61 4.14 -8.07
CA LYS A 93 5.06 2.77 -8.30
C LYS A 93 5.17 2.07 -6.95
N ILE A 94 4.84 0.79 -6.89
CA ILE A 94 4.83 0.04 -5.64
C ILE A 94 5.72 -1.19 -5.68
N ARG A 95 6.19 -1.57 -4.50
CA ARG A 95 6.54 -2.95 -4.14
C ARG A 95 5.59 -3.38 -3.03
N TYR A 96 5.27 -4.66 -2.97
CA TYR A 96 4.35 -5.19 -1.97
C TYR A 96 4.85 -6.51 -1.42
N TYR A 97 4.38 -6.86 -0.23
CA TYR A 97 4.73 -8.13 0.38
C TYR A 97 3.93 -9.27 -0.27
N ASN A 98 4.65 -10.24 -0.82
CA ASN A 98 4.10 -11.47 -1.38
C ASN A 98 4.14 -12.56 -0.32
N SER A 99 2.96 -12.99 0.12
CA SER A 99 2.78 -14.04 1.14
C SER A 99 3.28 -15.41 0.69
N ILE A 100 3.19 -15.73 -0.62
CA ILE A 100 3.59 -17.03 -1.16
C ILE A 100 5.11 -17.19 -1.05
N THR A 101 5.85 -16.11 -1.34
CA THR A 101 7.31 -16.09 -1.26
C THR A 101 7.84 -15.58 0.07
N ASN A 102 6.96 -15.12 0.97
CA ASN A 102 7.28 -14.53 2.26
C ASN A 102 8.31 -13.37 2.13
N SER A 103 8.17 -12.54 1.09
CA SER A 103 9.14 -11.50 0.74
C SER A 103 8.52 -10.32 -0.02
N LEU A 104 9.21 -9.17 -0.02
CA LEU A 104 8.87 -8.05 -0.89
C LEU A 104 9.12 -8.40 -2.36
N THR A 105 8.24 -7.96 -3.26
CA THR A 105 8.46 -8.09 -4.71
C THR A 105 9.73 -7.36 -5.13
N SER A 106 10.51 -7.96 -6.03
CA SER A 106 11.74 -7.36 -6.58
C SER A 106 11.44 -6.16 -7.46
N ASP A 107 10.33 -6.20 -8.19
CA ASP A 107 10.04 -5.23 -9.24
C ASP A 107 9.02 -4.19 -8.79
N PHE A 108 9.14 -3.00 -9.38
CA PHE A 108 8.21 -1.90 -9.19
C PHE A 108 7.03 -2.03 -10.15
N THR A 109 5.81 -2.01 -9.61
CA THR A 109 4.57 -2.05 -10.40
C THR A 109 3.84 -0.72 -10.29
N PRO A 110 3.34 -0.10 -11.38
CA PRO A 110 2.48 1.07 -11.28
C PRO A 110 1.24 0.79 -10.41
N LEU A 111 0.89 1.69 -9.49
CA LEU A 111 -0.19 1.48 -8.53
C LEU A 111 -1.53 1.17 -9.22
N ASN A 112 -1.86 1.91 -10.27
CA ASN A 112 -3.10 1.68 -11.02
C ASN A 112 -3.15 0.28 -11.65
N ASN A 113 -2.03 -0.22 -12.18
CA ASN A 113 -1.96 -1.57 -12.75
C ASN A 113 -2.10 -2.63 -11.66
N PHE A 114 -1.50 -2.41 -10.48
CA PHE A 114 -1.64 -3.30 -9.34
C PHE A 114 -3.10 -3.43 -8.93
N ILE A 115 -3.82 -2.31 -8.72
CA ILE A 115 -5.23 -2.29 -8.31
C ILE A 115 -6.13 -2.95 -9.37
N GLN A 116 -5.91 -2.68 -10.67
CA GLN A 116 -6.70 -3.26 -11.76
C GLN A 116 -6.68 -4.79 -11.80
N ASN A 117 -5.62 -5.41 -11.28
CA ASN A 117 -5.51 -6.86 -11.20
C ASN A 117 -6.27 -7.48 -10.01
N ASN A 118 -7.05 -6.68 -9.26
CA ASN A 118 -7.78 -7.09 -8.05
C ASN A 118 -6.92 -7.95 -7.12
N PRO A 119 -5.77 -7.42 -6.68
CA PRO A 119 -4.79 -8.22 -5.96
C PRO A 119 -5.38 -8.62 -4.60
N ASN A 120 -4.96 -9.78 -4.12
CA ASN A 120 -5.18 -10.11 -2.71
C ASN A 120 -4.53 -9.01 -1.87
N SER A 121 -5.13 -8.68 -0.72
CA SER A 121 -4.49 -7.65 0.11
C SER A 121 -3.16 -8.14 0.65
N THR A 122 -2.40 -7.25 1.22
CA THR A 122 -1.02 -7.54 1.63
C THR A 122 -0.78 -6.89 2.97
N TYR A 123 0.18 -7.41 3.74
CA TYR A 123 0.54 -6.82 5.02
C TYR A 123 1.22 -5.46 4.86
N TYR A 124 1.84 -5.22 3.70
CA TYR A 124 2.71 -4.08 3.49
C TYR A 124 2.80 -3.69 2.02
N ILE A 125 2.64 -2.41 1.74
CA ILE A 125 2.88 -1.79 0.43
C ILE A 125 3.88 -0.64 0.62
N GLN A 126 4.96 -0.69 -0.14
CA GLN A 126 5.91 0.41 -0.27
C GLN A 126 5.62 1.16 -1.57
N MET A 127 5.31 2.44 -1.47
CA MET A 127 4.95 3.32 -2.58
C MET A 127 6.06 4.33 -2.84
N PHE A 128 6.41 4.50 -4.11
CA PHE A 128 7.48 5.36 -4.59
C PHE A 128 6.90 6.37 -5.56
N LEU A 129 7.20 7.64 -5.34
CA LEU A 129 6.77 8.71 -6.24
C LEU A 129 7.82 8.86 -7.34
N SER A 130 7.39 8.73 -8.61
CA SER A 130 8.28 8.79 -9.77
C SER A 130 8.58 10.20 -10.26
N GLU A 131 7.89 11.20 -9.72
CA GLU A 131 8.14 12.62 -9.92
C GLU A 131 8.50 13.23 -8.56
N PRO A 132 9.40 14.23 -8.47
CA PRO A 132 9.68 14.95 -7.23
C PRO A 132 8.69 16.13 -7.00
N PRO A 133 8.56 16.66 -5.77
CA PRO A 133 7.99 17.98 -5.56
C PRO A 133 8.83 19.08 -6.21
N SER A 134 8.19 20.21 -6.53
CA SER A 134 8.80 21.30 -7.31
C SER A 134 9.85 22.11 -6.55
N GLU A 135 9.79 22.13 -5.22
CA GLU A 135 10.67 22.92 -4.37
C GLU A 135 10.73 22.33 -2.95
N ILE A 136 11.64 22.88 -2.12
CA ILE A 136 11.71 22.55 -0.70
C ILE A 136 10.35 22.85 -0.06
N SER A 137 9.66 21.81 0.37
CA SER A 137 8.26 21.92 0.78
C SER A 137 7.89 20.87 1.80
N SER A 138 6.89 21.18 2.60
CA SER A 138 6.28 20.23 3.53
C SER A 138 5.34 19.32 2.75
N GLN A 139 5.55 18.02 2.83
CA GLN A 139 4.72 17.02 2.16
C GLN A 139 4.03 16.11 3.17
N SER A 140 2.75 15.86 2.93
CA SER A 140 1.94 14.86 3.62
C SER A 140 0.82 14.40 2.70
N PHE A 141 0.34 13.18 2.94
CA PHE A 141 -0.64 12.52 2.07
C PHE A 141 -1.78 11.95 2.89
N ILE A 142 -2.97 11.91 2.30
CA ILE A 142 -4.10 11.11 2.76
C ILE A 142 -4.15 9.85 1.90
N ILE A 143 -4.22 8.69 2.55
CA ILE A 143 -4.36 7.40 1.90
C ILE A 143 -5.77 6.90 2.18
N THR A 144 -6.52 6.61 1.12
CA THR A 144 -7.79 5.89 1.21
C THR A 144 -7.61 4.50 0.66
N TYR A 145 -8.01 3.48 1.42
CA TYR A 145 -7.94 2.08 1.04
C TYR A 145 -9.33 1.44 1.15
N LYS A 146 -9.73 0.67 0.14
CA LYS A 146 -11.03 -0.01 0.09
C LYS A 146 -10.90 -1.45 -0.35
N GLU A 147 -11.62 -2.30 0.36
CA GLU A 147 -11.73 -3.73 0.10
C GLU A 147 -12.95 -4.06 -0.77
N ASP A 148 -12.92 -5.23 -1.40
CA ASP A 148 -14.02 -5.80 -2.18
C ASP A 148 -15.32 -6.00 -1.36
N ASN A 149 -15.18 -6.24 -0.05
CA ASN A 149 -16.28 -6.29 0.92
C ASN A 149 -16.91 -4.91 1.24
N GLY A 150 -16.38 -3.82 0.69
CA GLY A 150 -16.89 -2.45 0.87
C GLY A 150 -16.36 -1.70 2.09
N LYS A 151 -15.52 -2.31 2.93
CA LYS A 151 -14.85 -1.60 4.04
C LYS A 151 -13.86 -0.58 3.48
N ILE A 152 -13.81 0.58 4.14
CA ILE A 152 -12.95 1.69 3.77
C ILE A 152 -12.12 2.07 5.00
N TYR A 153 -10.84 2.29 4.77
CA TYR A 153 -9.87 2.72 5.76
C TYR A 153 -9.17 3.96 5.23
N ILE A 154 -8.94 4.92 6.11
CA ILE A 154 -8.32 6.20 5.77
C ILE A 154 -7.26 6.47 6.82
N ASP A 155 -6.08 6.87 6.36
CA ASP A 155 -5.03 7.37 7.23
C ASP A 155 -4.26 8.50 6.55
N SER A 156 -3.47 9.25 7.32
CA SER A 156 -2.63 10.32 6.81
C SER A 156 -1.20 10.14 7.25
N THR A 157 -0.26 10.38 6.33
CA THR A 157 1.14 10.46 6.75
C THR A 157 1.37 11.68 7.63
N ASP A 158 2.37 11.57 8.49
CA ASP A 158 3.00 12.75 9.09
C ASP A 158 3.51 13.72 8.01
N THR A 159 3.75 14.96 8.43
CA THR A 159 4.38 15.97 7.57
C THR A 159 5.88 15.80 7.58
N MET A 160 6.48 15.66 6.39
CA MET A 160 7.92 15.63 6.19
C MET A 160 8.36 16.81 5.34
N ILE A 161 9.41 17.51 5.77
CA ILE A 161 10.06 18.53 4.93
C ILE A 161 11.00 17.81 3.98
N ILE A 162 10.80 18.01 2.68
CA ILE A 162 11.65 17.46 1.64
C ILE A 162 12.54 18.58 1.15
N SER A 163 13.86 18.37 1.20
CA SER A 163 14.86 19.26 0.61
C SER A 163 15.58 18.52 -0.50
N TYR A 164 15.54 19.05 -1.73
CA TYR A 164 16.35 18.58 -2.85
C TYR A 164 17.68 19.32 -2.92
#